data_AF-A0A7S0TF27-F1
#
_entry.id   AF-A0A7S0TF27-F1
#
_cell.length_a   1.000
_cell.length_b   1.000
_cell.length_c   1.000
_cell.angle_alpha   90.00
_cell.angle_beta   90.00
_cell.angle_gamma   90.00
#
_symmetry.space_group_name_H-M   'P 1'
#
loop_
_entity.id
_entity.type
_entity.pdbx_description
1 polymer ?
#
loop_
_entity_poly.entity_id
_entity_poly.type
_entity_poly.pdbx_seq_one_letter_code
_entity_poly.pdbx_strand_id
1 'polypeptide(L)'
;RLLEAEHADDGRGDAVWNLRAQFNEDEKKEYNELERATKNKKTNSELSQNQVDEILLSVGVTRRQLRSVSDCFRTSLSKGYVKVDPGKGLEQVMHGLQRKVCQGYTITLRSLMFQPDHGDSDEVHEYGAARSQFPTDEGDRYVTALCRNKPALVDGRFHNHCETCKLCMGDWRNNHCYKCGVHDAWMGECSICDKSTDEDE
;
A
#
# COMPACT_ATOMS: atom_id res chain seq x y z
N ARG A 1 45.43 -15.07 -26.50
CA ARG A 1 45.30 -13.63 -26.86
C ARG A 1 43.99 -13.16 -26.27
N LEU A 2 44.10 -12.52 -25.11
CA LEU A 2 43.02 -11.86 -24.39
C LEU A 2 42.52 -10.68 -25.23
N LEU A 3 41.20 -10.50 -25.32
CA LEU A 3 40.60 -9.23 -25.69
C LEU A 3 39.89 -8.73 -24.44
N GLU A 4 40.54 -7.77 -23.80
CA GLU A 4 40.01 -6.94 -22.74
C GLU A 4 38.92 -6.04 -23.35
N ALA A 5 37.71 -6.09 -22.79
CA ALA A 5 36.69 -5.09 -23.03
C ALA A 5 36.66 -4.18 -21.80
N GLU A 6 37.31 -3.04 -21.95
CA GLU A 6 37.18 -1.88 -21.05
C GLU A 6 35.72 -1.42 -21.11
N HIS A 7 34.97 -1.62 -20.02
CA HIS A 7 33.71 -0.91 -19.83
C HIS A 7 33.99 0.39 -19.09
N ALA A 8 33.89 1.46 -19.85
CA ALA A 8 33.84 2.83 -19.40
C ALA A 8 32.71 3.02 -18.37
N ASP A 9 33.10 3.64 -17.27
CA ASP A 9 32.26 4.26 -16.25
C ASP A 9 31.32 5.28 -16.92
N ASP A 10 30.05 4.88 -17.08
CA ASP A 10 29.02 5.66 -17.77
C ASP A 10 28.06 6.33 -16.78
N GLY A 11 28.59 7.05 -15.78
CA GLY A 11 27.97 8.28 -15.24
C GLY A 11 26.45 8.26 -15.08
N ARG A 12 25.87 7.17 -14.58
CA ARG A 12 24.44 7.06 -14.30
C ARG A 12 24.20 7.70 -12.95
N GLY A 13 24.09 9.03 -13.00
CA GLY A 13 23.62 9.84 -11.91
C GLY A 13 22.34 9.26 -11.32
N ASP A 14 22.27 9.32 -10.00
CA ASP A 14 21.14 9.00 -9.16
C ASP A 14 19.85 9.59 -9.74
N ALA A 15 19.16 8.79 -10.57
CA ALA A 15 17.78 9.03 -10.92
C ALA A 15 16.97 8.68 -9.68
N VAL A 16 16.87 9.67 -8.79
CA VAL A 16 15.94 9.69 -7.65
C VAL A 16 14.55 9.37 -8.18
N TRP A 17 14.13 8.11 -8.07
CA TRP A 17 12.76 7.68 -8.30
C TRP A 17 11.89 8.23 -7.16
N ASN A 18 11.55 9.51 -7.30
CA ASN A 18 10.67 10.24 -6.41
C ASN A 18 9.24 9.76 -6.68
N LEU A 19 8.57 9.08 -5.75
CA LEU A 19 7.21 8.62 -5.99
C LEU A 19 6.19 9.76 -6.15
N ARG A 20 6.60 10.99 -5.80
CA ARG A 20 5.89 12.22 -6.21
C ARG A 20 5.82 12.41 -7.73
N ALA A 21 6.66 11.71 -8.50
CA ALA A 21 6.70 11.72 -9.96
C ALA A 21 5.89 10.59 -10.61
N GLN A 22 5.35 9.64 -9.84
CA GLN A 22 4.41 8.63 -10.36
C GLN A 22 2.95 9.04 -10.25
N PHE A 23 2.64 10.02 -9.39
CA PHE A 23 1.33 10.66 -9.38
C PHE A 23 1.43 12.05 -10.01
N ASN A 24 0.74 12.26 -11.12
CA ASN A 24 0.60 13.59 -11.69
C ASN A 24 -0.15 14.51 -10.71
N GLU A 25 -0.11 15.83 -10.95
CA GLU A 25 -0.79 16.80 -10.07
C GLU A 25 -2.30 16.53 -9.97
N ASP A 26 -2.90 15.93 -11.01
CA ASP A 26 -4.31 15.52 -10.99
C ASP A 26 -4.55 14.35 -10.02
N GLU A 27 -3.64 13.39 -9.91
CA GLU A 27 -3.72 12.26 -8.99
C GLU A 27 -3.49 12.67 -7.53
N LYS A 28 -2.61 13.66 -7.28
CA LYS A 28 -2.47 14.28 -5.94
C LYS A 28 -3.72 15.07 -5.55
N LYS A 29 -4.31 15.79 -6.51
CA LYS A 29 -5.56 16.51 -6.30
C LYS A 29 -6.70 15.52 -6.04
N GLU A 30 -6.79 14.45 -6.82
CA GLU A 30 -7.76 13.38 -6.64
C GLU A 30 -7.55 12.66 -5.29
N TYR A 31 -6.31 12.46 -4.84
CA TYR A 31 -5.99 11.93 -3.52
C TYR A 31 -6.59 12.79 -2.40
N ASN A 32 -6.37 14.11 -2.48
CA ASN A 32 -6.86 15.06 -1.49
C ASN A 32 -8.39 15.21 -1.56
N GLU A 33 -8.97 15.16 -2.75
CA GLU A 33 -10.41 15.17 -2.96
C GLU A 33 -11.07 13.89 -2.46
N LEU A 34 -10.45 12.72 -2.66
CA LEU A 34 -10.91 11.43 -2.12
C LEU A 34 -10.84 11.43 -0.60
N GLU A 35 -9.79 11.98 0.00
CA GLU A 35 -9.67 12.11 1.46
C GLU A 35 -10.79 13.01 2.04
N ARG A 36 -11.09 14.12 1.35
CA ARG A 36 -12.20 15.02 1.71
C ARG A 36 -13.58 14.37 1.46
N ALA A 37 -13.74 13.61 0.38
CA ALA A 37 -14.96 12.90 0.05
C ALA A 37 -15.23 11.72 1.01
N THR A 38 -14.21 11.01 1.47
CA THR A 38 -14.35 9.98 2.53
C THR A 38 -14.84 10.56 3.84
N LYS A 39 -14.58 11.85 4.13
CA LYS A 39 -15.18 12.54 5.28
C LYS A 39 -16.66 12.88 5.08
N ASN A 40 -17.17 12.91 3.85
CA ASN A 40 -18.51 13.44 3.52
C ASN A 40 -19.51 12.43 2.94
N LYS A 41 -19.15 11.16 2.65
CA LYS A 41 -20.04 10.21 1.97
C LYS A 41 -20.74 9.23 2.93
N LYS A 42 -21.96 9.58 3.35
CA LYS A 42 -23.01 8.61 3.71
C LYS A 42 -23.49 7.94 2.40
N THR A 43 -23.30 6.62 2.21
CA THR A 43 -24.17 5.69 1.41
C THR A 43 -23.49 4.35 1.05
N ASN A 44 -23.11 3.61 2.09
CA ASN A 44 -23.18 2.15 2.27
C ASN A 44 -22.64 2.01 3.69
N SER A 45 -23.41 1.53 4.67
CA SER A 45 -22.93 1.50 6.05
C SER A 45 -21.65 0.68 6.08
N GLU A 46 -20.52 1.33 6.32
CA GLU A 46 -19.24 0.65 6.51
C GLU A 46 -19.44 -0.48 7.52
N LEU A 47 -18.88 -1.65 7.24
CA LEU A 47 -19.00 -2.77 8.15
C LEU A 47 -18.29 -2.42 9.46
N SER A 48 -18.97 -2.64 10.58
CA SER A 48 -18.33 -2.59 11.90
C SER A 48 -17.19 -3.61 11.99
N GLN A 49 -16.24 -3.39 12.91
CA GLN A 49 -15.13 -4.32 13.13
C GLN A 49 -15.62 -5.73 13.47
N ASN A 50 -16.72 -5.86 14.21
CA ASN A 50 -17.32 -7.17 14.49
C ASN A 50 -17.82 -7.85 13.22
N GLN A 51 -18.48 -7.12 12.32
CA GLN A 51 -18.93 -7.68 11.04
C GLN A 51 -17.74 -8.07 10.14
N VAL A 52 -16.68 -7.26 10.14
CA VAL A 52 -15.43 -7.60 9.45
C VAL A 52 -14.86 -8.90 10.02
N ASP A 53 -14.70 -8.99 11.35
CA ASP A 53 -14.17 -10.18 12.00
C ASP A 53 -15.01 -11.43 11.72
N GLU A 54 -16.34 -11.36 11.76
CA GLU A 54 -17.21 -12.50 11.40
C GLU A 54 -17.01 -12.95 9.95
N ILE A 55 -16.85 -12.01 9.01
CA ILE A 55 -16.50 -12.35 7.63
C ILE A 55 -15.14 -13.03 7.56
N LEU A 56 -14.13 -12.52 8.26
CA LEU A 56 -12.78 -13.10 8.28
C LEU A 56 -12.78 -14.51 8.89
N LEU A 57 -13.53 -14.73 9.96
CA LEU A 57 -13.73 -16.05 10.55
C LEU A 57 -14.40 -17.01 9.55
N SER A 58 -15.39 -16.54 8.80
CA SER A 58 -16.12 -17.36 7.83
C SER A 58 -15.27 -17.86 6.65
N VAL A 59 -14.21 -17.13 6.29
CA VAL A 59 -13.27 -17.55 5.23
C VAL A 59 -12.12 -18.43 5.76
N GLY A 60 -12.11 -18.74 7.06
CA GLY A 60 -11.16 -19.65 7.69
C GLY A 60 -10.01 -18.97 8.45
N VAL A 61 -10.08 -17.66 8.73
CA VAL A 61 -9.14 -17.02 9.66
C VAL A 61 -9.44 -17.46 11.09
N THR A 62 -8.42 -17.79 11.87
CA THR A 62 -8.60 -18.10 13.30
C THR A 62 -8.69 -16.83 14.13
N ARG A 63 -9.34 -16.89 15.31
CA ARG A 63 -9.36 -15.76 16.27
C ARG A 63 -7.97 -15.23 16.62
N ARG A 64 -6.94 -16.10 16.64
CA ARG A 64 -5.55 -15.70 16.87
C ARG A 64 -4.99 -14.86 15.72
N GLN A 65 -5.33 -15.23 14.48
CA GLN A 65 -4.85 -14.57 13.27
C GLN A 65 -5.56 -13.26 12.96
N LEU A 66 -6.74 -12.98 13.52
CA LEU A 66 -7.46 -11.71 13.30
C LEU A 66 -6.57 -10.49 13.55
N ARG A 67 -5.69 -10.53 14.55
CA ARG A 67 -4.76 -9.44 14.89
C ARG A 67 -3.60 -9.27 13.90
N SER A 68 -3.38 -10.25 13.03
CA SER A 68 -2.32 -10.24 12.02
C SER A 68 -2.85 -9.92 10.63
N VAL A 69 -4.15 -9.70 10.48
CA VAL A 69 -4.74 -9.27 9.21
C VAL A 69 -4.44 -7.80 9.03
N SER A 70 -3.87 -7.43 7.88
CA SER A 70 -3.48 -6.07 7.55
C SER A 70 -4.64 -5.09 7.69
N ASP A 71 -4.36 -3.92 8.26
CA ASP A 71 -5.30 -2.82 8.38
C ASP A 71 -5.74 -2.32 7.01
N CYS A 72 -4.84 -2.34 6.03
CA CYS A 72 -5.17 -2.02 4.65
C CYS A 72 -6.29 -2.92 4.10
N PHE A 73 -6.17 -4.25 4.31
CA PHE A 73 -7.20 -5.20 3.91
C PHE A 73 -8.48 -5.02 4.73
N ARG A 74 -8.39 -4.95 6.06
CA ARG A 74 -9.55 -4.74 6.96
C ARG A 74 -10.36 -3.51 6.55
N THR A 75 -9.68 -2.40 6.27
CA THR A 75 -10.33 -1.15 5.83
C THR A 75 -10.97 -1.32 4.46
N SER A 76 -10.30 -1.99 3.52
CA SER A 76 -10.88 -2.28 2.20
C SER A 76 -12.13 -3.15 2.26
N LEU A 77 -12.16 -4.13 3.18
CA LEU A 77 -13.30 -5.01 3.40
C LEU A 77 -14.44 -4.26 4.09
N SER A 78 -14.14 -3.46 5.12
CA SER A 78 -15.12 -2.62 5.83
C SER A 78 -15.84 -1.67 4.87
N LYS A 79 -15.10 -1.09 3.92
CA LYS A 79 -15.63 -0.19 2.88
C LYS A 79 -16.27 -0.91 1.69
N GLY A 80 -16.19 -2.24 1.63
CA GLY A 80 -16.74 -3.06 0.54
C GLY A 80 -15.95 -2.97 -0.78
N TYR A 81 -14.72 -2.47 -0.75
CA TYR A 81 -13.83 -2.40 -1.92
C TYR A 81 -13.32 -3.77 -2.33
N VAL A 82 -13.08 -4.64 -1.35
CA VAL A 82 -12.75 -6.04 -1.55
C VAL A 82 -13.93 -6.90 -1.17
N LYS A 83 -14.23 -7.90 -2.01
CA LYS A 83 -15.25 -8.92 -1.75
C LYS A 83 -14.57 -10.25 -1.52
N VAL A 84 -14.99 -10.95 -0.48
CA VAL A 84 -14.51 -12.29 -0.16
C VAL A 84 -15.65 -13.30 -0.32
N ASP A 85 -15.30 -14.52 -0.74
CA ASP A 85 -16.25 -15.62 -0.87
C ASP A 85 -15.92 -16.69 0.19
N PRO A 86 -16.74 -16.83 1.25
CA PRO A 86 -16.54 -17.84 2.29
C PRO A 86 -16.41 -19.26 1.74
N GLY A 87 -17.06 -19.58 0.62
CA GLY A 87 -17.02 -20.91 0.01
C GLY A 87 -15.68 -21.26 -0.65
N LYS A 88 -14.81 -20.28 -0.91
CA LYS A 88 -13.51 -20.49 -1.58
C LYS A 88 -12.31 -20.52 -0.62
N GLY A 89 -12.51 -20.10 0.63
CA GLY A 89 -11.47 -20.09 1.65
C GLY A 89 -10.28 -19.18 1.33
N LEU A 90 -9.20 -19.34 2.11
CA LEU A 90 -8.04 -18.45 2.08
C LEU A 90 -7.18 -18.55 0.80
N GLU A 91 -7.24 -19.66 0.06
CA GLU A 91 -6.49 -19.82 -1.20
C GLU A 91 -7.22 -19.28 -2.42
N GLN A 92 -8.37 -18.63 -2.22
CA GLN A 92 -9.09 -17.96 -3.30
C GLN A 92 -8.19 -16.98 -4.05
N VAL A 93 -8.11 -17.11 -5.38
CA VAL A 93 -7.40 -16.15 -6.24
C VAL A 93 -8.24 -14.88 -6.43
N MET A 94 -7.62 -13.73 -6.21
CA MET A 94 -8.27 -12.41 -6.25
C MET A 94 -8.26 -11.82 -7.66
N HIS A 95 -8.98 -12.44 -8.60
CA HIS A 95 -9.00 -12.08 -10.03
C HIS A 95 -9.39 -10.61 -10.32
N GLY A 96 -10.19 -9.99 -9.46
CA GLY A 96 -10.57 -8.57 -9.60
C GLY A 96 -9.40 -7.61 -9.47
N LEU A 97 -8.34 -8.01 -8.74
CA LEU A 97 -7.10 -7.24 -8.58
C LEU A 97 -6.11 -7.53 -9.72
N GLN A 98 -6.08 -8.77 -10.20
CA GLN A 98 -5.14 -9.20 -11.26
C GLN A 98 -5.34 -8.44 -12.58
N ARG A 99 -6.59 -8.22 -13.00
CA ARG A 99 -6.88 -7.63 -14.32
C ARG A 99 -6.51 -6.14 -14.44
N LYS A 100 -6.37 -5.42 -13.32
CA LYS A 100 -6.08 -3.97 -13.34
C LYS A 100 -4.60 -3.63 -13.15
N VAL A 101 -3.81 -4.52 -12.56
CA VAL A 101 -2.51 -4.16 -11.97
C VAL A 101 -1.45 -5.27 -12.08
N CYS A 102 -1.84 -6.55 -12.22
CA CYS A 102 -0.98 -7.67 -11.83
C CYS A 102 -0.83 -8.75 -12.90
N GLN A 103 -0.62 -8.39 -14.18
CA GLN A 103 -0.30 -9.41 -15.18
C GLN A 103 0.98 -10.15 -14.78
N GLY A 104 0.94 -11.48 -14.81
CA GLY A 104 2.07 -12.32 -14.39
C GLY A 104 2.18 -12.56 -12.88
N TYR A 105 1.26 -12.05 -12.05
CA TYR A 105 1.25 -12.31 -10.62
C TYR A 105 -0.02 -13.04 -10.15
N THR A 106 0.15 -13.94 -9.20
CA THR A 106 -0.93 -14.59 -8.45
C THR A 106 -1.09 -13.94 -7.08
N ILE A 107 -2.30 -13.50 -6.77
CA ILE A 107 -2.66 -12.94 -5.46
C ILE A 107 -3.75 -13.82 -4.88
N THR A 108 -3.49 -14.42 -3.72
CA THR A 108 -4.50 -15.16 -2.97
C THR A 108 -5.09 -14.28 -1.88
N LEU A 109 -6.28 -14.65 -1.40
CA LEU A 109 -6.88 -13.96 -0.25
C LEU A 109 -5.95 -14.00 0.97
N ARG A 110 -5.31 -15.15 1.23
CA ARG A 110 -4.31 -15.29 2.32
C ARG A 110 -3.19 -14.28 2.19
N SER A 111 -2.53 -14.22 1.04
CA SER A 111 -1.34 -13.38 0.87
C SER A 111 -1.72 -11.90 1.01
N LEU A 112 -2.88 -11.52 0.48
CA LEU A 112 -3.41 -10.16 0.60
C LEU A 112 -3.75 -9.75 2.04
N MET A 113 -4.27 -10.69 2.83
CA MET A 113 -4.63 -10.47 4.23
C MET A 113 -3.43 -10.40 5.16
N PHE A 114 -2.39 -11.18 4.88
CA PHE A 114 -1.25 -11.35 5.79
C PHE A 114 0.05 -10.72 5.29
N GLN A 115 0.04 -9.97 4.17
CA GLN A 115 1.12 -9.04 3.90
C GLN A 115 1.19 -8.00 5.03
N PRO A 116 2.37 -7.63 5.51
CA PRO A 116 2.54 -6.54 6.48
C PRO A 116 1.91 -5.23 6.00
N ASP A 117 1.54 -4.33 6.92
CA ASP A 117 1.08 -2.98 6.59
C ASP A 117 2.23 -2.02 6.21
N HIS A 118 3.47 -2.47 6.42
CA HIS A 118 4.70 -1.77 6.08
C HIS A 118 5.61 -2.71 5.30
N GLY A 119 6.08 -2.29 4.14
CA GLY A 119 7.11 -2.99 3.41
C GLY A 119 8.50 -2.70 3.97
N ASP A 120 9.42 -3.61 3.71
CA ASP A 120 10.83 -3.39 4.06
C ASP A 120 11.49 -2.39 3.09
N SER A 121 12.58 -1.74 3.52
CA SER A 121 13.34 -0.81 2.69
C SER A 121 14.06 -1.49 1.52
N ASP A 122 14.19 -2.81 1.61
CA ASP A 122 15.06 -3.60 0.75
C ASP A 122 14.33 -4.14 -0.48
N GLU A 123 15.11 -4.37 -1.54
CA GLU A 123 14.63 -4.81 -2.86
C GLU A 123 14.13 -6.28 -2.86
N VAL A 124 14.36 -7.02 -1.78
CA VAL A 124 13.93 -8.43 -1.65
C VAL A 124 12.64 -8.51 -0.84
N HIS A 125 11.55 -8.85 -1.51
CA HIS A 125 10.20 -8.71 -0.99
C HIS A 125 9.58 -10.04 -0.55
N GLU A 126 10.18 -10.77 0.39
CA GLU A 126 9.67 -12.10 0.80
C GLU A 126 8.25 -12.11 1.39
N TYR A 127 7.73 -10.93 1.76
CA TYR A 127 6.43 -10.77 2.43
C TYR A 127 5.35 -10.14 1.53
N GLY A 128 5.64 -9.97 0.24
CA GLY A 128 4.68 -9.43 -0.73
C GLY A 128 3.44 -10.33 -0.92
N ALA A 129 2.28 -9.72 -1.12
CA ALA A 129 1.04 -10.46 -1.39
C ALA A 129 0.98 -11.08 -2.80
N ALA A 130 1.66 -10.49 -3.77
CA ALA A 130 1.59 -10.87 -5.17
C ALA A 130 2.82 -11.70 -5.55
N ARG A 131 2.59 -12.98 -5.89
CA ARG A 131 3.67 -13.90 -6.29
C ARG A 131 3.81 -13.97 -7.79
N SER A 132 5.03 -13.79 -8.29
CA SER A 132 5.28 -13.92 -9.73
C SER A 132 5.00 -15.36 -10.20
N GLN A 133 4.36 -15.49 -11.35
CA GLN A 133 4.15 -16.77 -12.04
C GLN A 133 5.37 -17.18 -12.87
N PHE A 134 6.32 -16.26 -13.06
CA PHE A 134 7.54 -16.45 -13.83
C PHE A 134 8.77 -16.23 -12.94
N PRO A 135 9.92 -16.85 -13.24
CA PRO A 135 11.17 -16.46 -12.60
C PRO A 135 11.43 -14.99 -12.89
N THR A 136 11.50 -14.17 -11.83
CA THR A 136 11.83 -12.75 -11.93
C THR A 136 12.83 -12.43 -10.84
N ASP A 137 13.81 -11.60 -11.16
CA ASP A 137 14.76 -11.08 -10.17
C ASP A 137 14.09 -10.07 -9.22
N GLU A 138 12.86 -9.63 -9.55
CA GLU A 138 12.09 -8.63 -8.81
C GLU A 138 11.32 -9.15 -7.58
N GLY A 139 11.31 -10.47 -7.35
CA GLY A 139 10.64 -11.09 -6.19
C GLY A 139 9.11 -10.93 -6.15
N ASP A 140 8.51 -11.19 -4.97
CA ASP A 140 7.09 -10.96 -4.72
C ASP A 140 6.81 -9.44 -4.63
N ARG A 141 5.56 -9.00 -4.79
CA ARG A 141 5.18 -7.57 -4.73
C ARG A 141 4.12 -7.34 -3.66
N TYR A 142 4.16 -6.17 -3.04
CA TYR A 142 3.10 -5.74 -2.14
C TYR A 142 1.89 -5.25 -2.94
N VAL A 143 0.69 -5.48 -2.42
CA VAL A 143 -0.54 -4.92 -2.97
C VAL A 143 -0.97 -3.78 -2.07
N THR A 144 -0.71 -2.55 -2.50
CA THR A 144 -0.98 -1.34 -1.71
C THR A 144 -2.33 -0.70 -2.08
N ALA A 145 -2.72 0.33 -1.33
CA ALA A 145 -3.87 1.20 -1.59
C ALA A 145 -5.24 0.47 -1.75
N LEU A 146 -5.37 -0.73 -1.19
CA LEU A 146 -6.65 -1.46 -1.10
C LEU A 146 -7.69 -0.64 -0.32
N CYS A 147 -7.28 0.00 0.77
CA CYS A 147 -8.14 0.82 1.63
C CYS A 147 -8.68 2.09 0.95
N ARG A 148 -8.23 2.37 -0.29
CA ARG A 148 -8.64 3.51 -1.14
C ARG A 148 -9.36 3.08 -2.41
N ASN A 149 -9.62 1.79 -2.59
CA ASN A 149 -10.17 1.23 -3.83
C ASN A 149 -9.29 1.50 -5.07
N LYS A 150 -7.98 1.69 -4.88
CA LYS A 150 -7.00 1.94 -5.94
C LYS A 150 -5.81 0.99 -5.78
N PRO A 151 -6.03 -0.34 -5.89
CA PRO A 151 -4.95 -1.30 -5.71
C PRO A 151 -3.79 -1.02 -6.66
N ALA A 152 -2.56 -1.17 -6.19
CA ALA A 152 -1.34 -1.06 -6.99
C ALA A 152 -0.31 -2.12 -6.54
N LEU A 153 0.52 -2.60 -7.47
CA LEU A 153 1.69 -3.43 -7.14
C LEU A 153 2.88 -2.50 -6.93
N VAL A 154 3.54 -2.68 -5.80
CA VAL A 154 4.69 -1.86 -5.42
C VAL A 154 5.77 -2.72 -4.77
N ASP A 155 6.97 -2.17 -4.73
CA ASP A 155 8.01 -2.64 -3.81
C ASP A 155 7.67 -2.28 -2.35
N GLY A 156 8.47 -2.80 -1.40
CA GLY A 156 8.26 -2.53 0.01
C GLY A 156 8.37 -1.05 0.40
N ARG A 157 9.21 -0.28 -0.31
CA ARG A 157 9.44 1.15 -0.06
C ARG A 157 8.18 1.98 -0.24
N PHE A 158 7.25 1.53 -1.08
CA PHE A 158 6.01 2.26 -1.38
C PHE A 158 4.75 1.60 -0.79
N HIS A 159 4.92 0.68 0.16
CA HIS A 159 3.82 0.07 0.89
C HIS A 159 3.88 0.42 2.37
N ASN A 160 3.22 1.51 2.76
CA ASN A 160 3.14 1.91 4.16
C ASN A 160 1.73 2.34 4.53
N HIS A 161 1.22 1.86 5.65
CA HIS A 161 -0.10 2.20 6.17
C HIS A 161 0.05 2.98 7.49
N CYS A 162 -0.54 4.16 7.57
CA CYS A 162 -0.53 4.92 8.82
C CYS A 162 -1.39 4.21 9.88
N GLU A 163 -0.79 3.85 11.01
CA GLU A 163 -1.52 3.23 12.12
C GLU A 163 -2.58 4.15 12.72
N THR A 164 -2.34 5.47 12.74
CA THR A 164 -3.24 6.47 13.31
C THR A 164 -4.40 6.77 12.36
N CYS A 165 -4.12 7.04 11.09
CA CYS A 165 -5.14 7.45 10.11
C CYS A 165 -5.81 6.28 9.40
N LYS A 166 -5.28 5.06 9.55
CA LYS A 166 -5.73 3.85 8.84
C LYS A 166 -5.81 4.07 7.33
N LEU A 167 -4.72 4.61 6.76
CA LEU A 167 -4.62 4.97 5.35
C LEU A 167 -3.24 4.62 4.78
N CYS A 168 -3.20 4.10 3.54
CA CYS A 168 -1.94 3.95 2.81
C CYS A 168 -1.28 5.32 2.54
N MET A 169 -0.05 5.48 3.01
CA MET A 169 0.82 6.64 2.82
C MET A 169 1.72 6.50 1.59
N GLY A 170 1.93 5.28 1.11
CA GLY A 170 2.84 4.99 0.01
C GLY A 170 4.29 4.92 0.50
N ASP A 171 5.08 5.94 0.13
CA ASP A 171 6.50 6.05 0.44
C ASP A 171 6.79 5.93 1.95
N TRP A 172 7.71 5.04 2.33
CA TRP A 172 8.10 4.79 3.73
C TRP A 172 8.72 6.00 4.41
N ARG A 173 9.24 6.95 3.63
CA ARG A 173 9.77 8.21 4.15
C ARG A 173 8.65 9.13 4.63
N ASN A 174 7.42 8.95 4.16
CA ASN A 174 6.28 9.76 4.59
C ASN A 174 5.90 9.43 6.03
N ASN A 175 5.81 10.45 6.88
CA ASN A 175 5.36 10.32 8.26
C ASN A 175 4.06 11.08 8.53
N HIS A 176 3.31 10.58 9.52
CA HIS A 176 2.15 11.25 10.09
C HIS A 176 2.60 12.43 10.96
N CYS A 177 2.18 13.65 10.62
CA CYS A 177 2.37 14.80 11.50
C CYS A 177 1.29 14.83 12.59
N TYR A 178 1.65 14.56 13.84
CA TYR A 178 0.70 14.58 14.96
C TYR A 178 0.10 15.96 15.28
N LYS A 179 0.68 17.06 14.75
CA LYS A 179 0.15 18.42 14.93
C LYS A 179 -1.02 18.71 13.98
N CYS A 180 -0.87 18.42 12.69
CA CYS A 180 -1.86 18.77 11.67
C CYS A 180 -2.61 17.57 11.08
N GLY A 181 -2.16 16.34 11.37
CA GLY A 181 -2.74 15.09 10.87
C GLY A 181 -2.40 14.75 9.42
N VAL A 182 -1.50 15.50 8.77
CA VAL A 182 -1.13 15.33 7.36
C VAL A 182 0.08 14.40 7.20
N HIS A 183 0.11 13.67 6.08
CA HIS A 183 1.22 12.80 5.66
C HIS A 183 2.01 13.48 4.53
N ASP A 184 3.07 14.21 4.88
CA ASP A 184 3.92 14.91 3.90
C ASP A 184 5.37 15.06 4.38
N ALA A 185 5.74 14.40 5.48
CA ALA A 185 7.03 14.63 6.10
C ALA A 185 8.11 13.82 5.39
N TRP A 186 8.92 14.48 4.57
CA TRP A 186 10.26 14.02 4.22
C TRP A 186 11.17 14.37 5.40
N MET A 187 11.86 13.39 5.99
CA MET A 187 12.88 13.61 7.04
C MET A 187 12.39 14.33 8.32
N GLY A 188 11.13 14.15 8.70
CA GLY A 188 10.62 14.63 10.00
C GLY A 188 10.17 16.08 10.03
N GLU A 189 10.30 16.81 8.92
CA GLU A 189 9.80 18.17 8.79
C GLU A 189 8.40 18.16 8.16
N CYS A 190 7.42 18.76 8.86
CA CYS A 190 6.08 18.93 8.34
C CYS A 190 6.03 20.22 7.52
N SER A 191 5.91 20.08 6.20
CA SER A 191 5.82 21.20 5.25
C SER A 191 4.73 22.24 5.58
N ILE A 192 3.73 21.86 6.38
CA ILE A 192 2.62 22.72 6.82
C ILE A 192 2.94 23.39 8.16
N CYS A 193 3.54 22.67 9.11
CA CYS A 193 3.78 23.18 10.47
C CYS A 193 5.12 23.89 10.62
N ASP A 194 6.13 23.56 9.81
CA ASP A 194 7.47 24.13 9.97
C ASP A 194 7.62 25.49 9.26
N LYS A 195 6.61 25.90 8.49
CA LYS A 195 6.54 27.25 7.92
C LYS A 195 6.06 28.31 8.91
N SER A 196 5.74 27.94 10.15
CA SER A 196 5.10 28.85 11.12
C SER A 196 6.05 29.50 12.12
N THR A 197 7.36 29.56 11.88
CA THR A 197 8.33 30.14 12.85
C THR A 197 9.07 31.39 12.37
N ASP A 198 8.86 31.87 11.14
CA ASP A 198 9.68 32.96 10.58
C ASP A 198 8.94 34.30 10.38
N GLU A 199 7.74 34.50 10.93
CA GLU A 199 6.97 35.75 10.73
C GLU A 199 6.48 36.47 12.01
N ASP A 200 7.09 36.25 13.17
CA ASP A 200 6.87 37.11 14.34
C ASP A 200 8.21 37.77 14.77
N GLU A 201 8.59 38.82 14.04
CA GLU A 201 9.54 39.88 14.47
C GLU A 201 8.97 40.75 15.60
#